data_AF-A0A940EFV4-F1
#
_entry.id   AF-A0A940EFV4-F1
#
_cell.length_a   1.000
_cell.length_b   1.000
_cell.length_c   1.000
_cell.angle_alpha   90.00
_cell.angle_beta   90.00
_cell.angle_gamma   90.00
#
_symmetry.space_group_name_H-M   'P 1'
#
loop_
_entity.id
_entity.type
_entity.pdbx_description
1 polymer ?
#
loop_
_entity_poly.entity_id
_entity_poly.type
_entity_poly.pdbx_seq_one_letter_code
_entity_poly.pdbx_strand_id
1 'polypeptide(L)'
;MRGWVLISVLALAGCGEHLGWNPNYQFGASRYGEYRAAREIALTTDQNAPQTIPITLPAKAPTPEDIAGQSPVPVPATMGVGARRAAAAPTQIAPKAMLPTTSSGPYPGTTPVLVRYAFAVDHAPGTAIYGRSGASAAQAARACAGFASDNDAQTAFLAAGGPRQDPRGMDPDGDGFVCGWDPAPFRQSQL
;
A
#
# COMPACT_ATOMS: atom_id res chain seq x y z
N MET A 1 22.81 -19.40 58.15
CA MET A 1 22.93 -17.93 57.96
C MET A 1 23.48 -17.54 56.58
N ARG A 2 24.55 -18.18 56.06
CA ARG A 2 25.12 -17.86 54.73
C ARG A 2 24.21 -18.14 53.52
N GLY A 3 23.40 -19.21 53.57
CA GLY A 3 22.50 -19.55 52.45
C GLY A 3 21.35 -18.55 52.24
N TRP A 4 20.85 -17.94 53.31
CA TRP A 4 19.77 -16.93 53.22
C TRP A 4 20.26 -15.63 52.60
N VAL A 5 21.49 -15.20 52.91
CA VAL A 5 22.09 -14.01 52.30
C VAL A 5 22.25 -14.19 50.78
N LEU A 6 22.65 -15.38 50.32
CA LEU A 6 22.78 -15.66 48.89
C LEU A 6 21.42 -15.61 48.17
N ILE A 7 20.36 -16.12 48.78
CA ILE A 7 19.00 -16.08 48.20
C ILE A 7 18.47 -14.64 48.14
N SER A 8 18.69 -13.84 49.17
CA SER A 8 18.28 -12.43 49.17
C SER A 8 19.02 -11.59 48.12
N VAL A 9 20.31 -11.85 47.90
CA VAL A 9 21.10 -11.17 46.85
C VAL A 9 20.65 -11.59 45.45
N LEU A 10 20.33 -12.88 45.24
CA LEU A 10 19.83 -13.37 43.94
C LEU A 10 18.43 -12.81 43.61
N ALA A 11 17.56 -12.67 44.62
CA ALA A 11 16.22 -12.10 44.45
C ALA A 11 16.26 -10.61 44.10
N LEU A 12 17.21 -9.83 44.63
CA LEU A 12 17.39 -8.43 44.24
C LEU A 12 17.87 -8.27 42.79
N ALA A 13 18.60 -9.24 42.24
CA ALA A 13 19.05 -9.21 40.84
C ALA A 13 17.92 -9.50 39.83
N GLY A 14 16.79 -10.06 40.27
CA GLY A 14 15.63 -10.38 39.41
C GLY A 14 14.73 -9.19 39.08
N CYS A 15 14.79 -8.08 39.82
CA CYS A 15 13.95 -6.91 39.60
C CYS A 15 14.47 -5.95 38.50
N GLY A 16 15.37 -6.41 37.62
CA GLY A 16 16.07 -5.58 36.65
C GLY A 16 16.34 -6.27 35.32
N GLU A 17 15.52 -7.21 34.88
CA GLU A 17 15.71 -7.90 33.60
C GLU A 17 15.71 -6.96 32.37
N HIS A 18 15.11 -5.77 32.50
CA HIS A 18 15.20 -4.69 31.51
C HIS A 18 16.49 -3.85 31.61
N LEU A 19 17.27 -4.01 32.68
CA LEU A 19 18.57 -3.37 32.92
C LEU A 19 19.74 -4.28 32.49
N GLY A 20 19.45 -5.44 31.90
CA GLY A 20 20.46 -6.32 31.32
C GLY A 20 21.24 -5.60 30.22
N TRP A 21 22.57 -5.74 30.24
CA TRP A 21 23.44 -5.22 29.18
C TRP A 21 23.23 -6.03 27.90
N ASN A 22 22.24 -5.64 27.09
CA ASN A 22 22.10 -6.09 25.72
C ASN A 22 22.49 -4.91 24.81
N PRO A 23 23.65 -4.96 24.14
CA PRO A 23 24.11 -3.86 23.30
C PRO A 23 23.16 -3.57 22.11
N ASN A 24 22.28 -4.50 21.73
CA ASN A 24 21.23 -4.28 20.72
C ASN A 24 19.92 -3.69 21.30
N TYR A 25 19.76 -3.68 22.62
CA TYR A 25 18.57 -3.18 23.32
C TYR A 25 18.86 -1.90 24.09
N GLN A 26 19.25 -0.85 23.37
CA GLN A 26 19.52 0.47 23.96
C GLN A 26 18.41 1.46 23.65
N PHE A 27 18.03 2.26 24.65
CA PHE A 27 17.18 3.44 24.51
C PHE A 27 18.09 4.66 24.38
N GLY A 28 18.50 5.00 23.15
CA GLY A 28 19.33 6.18 22.92
C GLY A 28 18.61 7.49 23.28
N ALA A 29 19.34 8.60 23.51
CA ALA A 29 18.78 9.90 23.90
C ALA A 29 18.02 10.65 22.77
N SER A 30 17.52 9.94 21.77
CA SER A 30 16.72 10.52 20.69
C SER A 30 15.23 10.48 21.04
N ARG A 31 14.42 11.32 20.39
CA ARG A 31 12.94 11.24 20.54
C ARG A 31 12.40 9.83 20.27
N TYR A 32 13.00 9.12 19.31
CA TYR A 32 12.64 7.73 19.03
C TYR A 32 13.03 6.77 20.16
N GLY A 33 14.17 7.01 20.82
CA GLY A 33 14.58 6.23 21.98
C GLY A 33 13.69 6.45 23.21
N GLU A 34 13.25 7.69 23.46
CA GLU A 34 12.24 8.02 24.49
C GLU A 34 10.91 7.33 24.20
N TYR A 35 10.44 7.36 22.95
CA TYR A 35 9.25 6.63 22.52
C TYR A 35 9.36 5.13 22.80
N ARG A 36 10.51 4.52 22.45
CA ARG A 36 10.75 3.10 22.66
C ARG A 36 10.72 2.77 24.16
N ALA A 37 11.33 3.58 25.02
CA ALA A 37 11.31 3.39 26.47
C ALA A 37 9.89 3.48 27.05
N ALA A 38 9.12 4.50 26.66
CA ALA A 38 7.74 4.67 27.11
C ALA A 38 6.83 3.50 26.67
N ARG A 39 7.05 2.98 25.47
CA ARG A 39 6.33 1.80 24.96
C ARG A 39 6.64 0.53 25.73
N GLU A 40 7.90 0.30 26.09
CA GLU A 40 8.29 -0.87 26.88
C GLU A 40 7.69 -0.83 28.28
N ILE A 41 7.75 0.32 28.96
CA ILE A 41 7.10 0.50 30.26
C ILE A 41 5.60 0.20 30.16
N ALA A 42 4.92 0.72 29.14
CA ALA A 42 3.50 0.50 28.96
C ALA A 42 3.15 -0.98 28.74
N LEU A 43 3.94 -1.69 27.94
CA LEU A 43 3.77 -3.13 27.67
C LEU A 43 4.03 -4.00 28.90
N THR A 44 4.95 -3.61 29.78
CA THR A 44 5.26 -4.39 31.00
C THR A 44 4.36 -4.06 32.19
N THR A 45 3.63 -2.93 32.15
CA THR A 45 2.78 -2.44 33.27
C THR A 45 1.29 -2.42 32.94
N ASP A 46 0.88 -3.05 31.83
CA ASP A 46 -0.49 -3.03 31.28
C ASP A 46 -1.07 -1.60 31.18
N GLN A 47 -0.22 -0.62 30.87
CA GLN A 47 -0.62 0.77 30.62
C GLN A 47 -0.81 1.01 29.12
N ASN A 48 -1.49 2.11 28.77
CA ASN A 48 -1.66 2.50 27.38
C ASN A 48 -0.32 2.89 26.73
N ALA A 49 0.08 2.18 25.68
CA ALA A 49 1.30 2.47 24.94
C ALA A 49 1.19 3.75 24.10
N PRO A 50 2.28 4.53 23.93
CA PRO A 50 2.31 5.67 23.03
C PRO A 50 2.03 5.24 21.59
N GLN A 51 1.08 5.91 20.94
CA GLN A 51 0.62 5.55 19.58
C GLN A 51 1.34 6.32 18.47
N THR A 52 2.01 7.44 18.80
CA THR A 52 2.68 8.29 17.82
C THR A 52 4.19 8.02 17.85
N ILE A 53 4.72 7.47 16.76
CA ILE A 53 6.16 7.28 16.57
C ILE A 53 6.77 8.62 16.13
N PRO A 54 7.77 9.17 16.84
CA PRO A 54 8.43 10.39 16.42
C PRO A 54 9.35 10.08 15.23
N ILE A 55 8.83 10.28 14.02
CA ILE A 55 9.61 10.18 12.79
C ILE A 55 10.39 11.48 12.64
N THR A 56 11.71 11.43 12.77
CA THR A 56 12.56 12.48 12.20
C THR A 56 12.65 12.21 10.70
N LEU A 57 11.96 13.01 9.87
CA LEU A 57 12.27 12.99 8.45
C LEU A 57 13.76 13.31 8.30
N PRO A 58 14.54 12.56 7.50
CA PRO A 58 15.90 12.96 7.18
C PRO A 58 15.82 14.39 6.62
N ALA A 59 16.55 15.29 7.28
CA ALA A 59 16.52 16.70 6.95
C ALA A 59 16.93 16.88 5.48
N LYS A 60 16.08 17.60 4.74
CA LYS A 60 16.18 17.98 3.32
C LYS A 60 15.66 16.91 2.34
N ALA A 61 14.36 17.00 2.04
CA ALA A 61 13.85 16.47 0.78
C ALA A 61 14.52 17.26 -0.37
N PRO A 62 15.00 16.59 -1.43
CA PRO A 62 15.56 17.28 -2.59
C PRO A 62 14.49 18.16 -3.22
N THR A 63 14.86 19.38 -3.63
CA THR A 63 13.92 20.27 -4.32
C THR A 63 13.69 19.75 -5.76
N PRO A 64 12.61 20.16 -6.45
CA PRO A 64 12.40 19.81 -7.85
C PRO A 64 13.62 20.14 -8.73
N GLU A 65 14.35 21.21 -8.39
CA GLU A 65 15.57 21.63 -9.08
C GLU A 65 16.74 20.69 -8.81
N ASP A 66 16.88 20.18 -7.58
CA ASP A 66 17.90 19.17 -7.22
C ASP A 66 17.66 17.84 -7.97
N ILE A 67 16.40 17.54 -8.33
CA ILE A 67 16.00 16.31 -9.04
C ILE A 67 16.17 16.44 -10.56
N ALA A 68 15.99 17.64 -11.12
CA ALA A 68 15.86 17.85 -12.56
C ALA A 68 17.11 17.53 -13.39
N GLY A 69 18.27 17.29 -12.75
CA GLY A 69 19.54 17.09 -13.46
C GLY A 69 19.96 18.31 -14.28
N GLN A 70 21.10 18.23 -14.96
CA GLN A 70 21.55 19.32 -15.84
C GLN A 70 20.61 19.46 -17.05
N SER A 71 20.17 20.69 -17.33
CA SER A 71 19.42 21.03 -18.55
C SER A 71 20.34 21.77 -19.54
N PRO A 72 20.42 21.33 -20.81
CA PRO A 72 19.77 20.15 -21.36
C PRO A 72 20.41 18.85 -20.88
N VAL A 73 19.60 17.80 -20.72
CA VAL A 73 20.09 16.45 -20.41
C VAL A 73 20.99 16.00 -21.57
N PRO A 74 22.29 15.74 -21.36
CA PRO A 74 23.17 15.31 -22.44
C PRO A 74 22.70 13.97 -23.00
N VAL A 75 22.52 13.91 -24.32
CA VAL A 75 22.11 12.67 -24.99
C VAL A 75 23.24 11.63 -24.90
N PRO A 76 22.98 10.40 -24.43
CA PRO A 76 23.97 9.35 -24.45
C PRO A 76 24.29 8.95 -25.89
N ALA A 77 25.55 8.57 -26.16
CA ALA A 77 26.08 8.26 -27.49
C ALA A 77 25.38 7.09 -28.23
N THR A 78 24.39 6.44 -27.63
CA THR A 78 23.67 5.28 -28.17
C THR A 78 22.40 5.64 -28.95
N MET A 79 21.96 6.90 -28.97
CA MET A 79 20.69 7.33 -29.59
C MET A 79 20.82 7.69 -31.09
N GLY A 80 21.44 6.81 -31.88
CA GLY A 80 21.59 6.92 -33.33
C GLY A 80 20.51 6.23 -34.16
N VAL A 81 19.30 6.01 -33.63
CA VAL A 81 18.20 5.34 -34.38
C VAL A 81 16.93 6.18 -34.26
N GLY A 82 16.46 6.70 -35.40
CA GLY A 82 15.31 7.59 -35.48
C GLY A 82 14.01 6.92 -35.06
N ALA A 83 13.53 7.27 -33.87
CA ALA A 83 12.17 6.98 -33.43
C ALA A 83 11.34 8.28 -33.50
N ARG A 84 10.21 8.21 -34.21
CA ARG A 84 9.24 9.30 -34.34
C ARG A 84 8.82 9.78 -32.94
N ARG A 85 8.83 11.09 -32.72
CA ARG A 85 8.35 11.72 -31.48
C ARG A 85 6.87 11.39 -31.27
N ALA A 86 6.57 10.46 -30.37
CA ALA A 86 5.31 10.50 -29.65
C ALA A 86 5.41 11.66 -28.66
N ALA A 87 4.46 12.59 -28.69
CA ALA A 87 4.38 13.65 -27.70
C ALA A 87 4.18 13.00 -26.32
N ALA A 88 5.21 13.06 -25.48
CA ALA A 88 5.11 12.62 -24.10
C ALA A 88 4.21 13.62 -23.36
N ALA A 89 2.99 13.20 -23.05
CA ALA A 89 2.20 13.84 -22.01
C ALA A 89 2.98 13.73 -20.68
N PRO A 90 3.01 14.78 -19.83
CA PRO A 90 3.74 14.73 -18.59
C PRO A 90 3.13 13.66 -17.67
N THR A 91 3.87 12.58 -17.42
CA THR A 91 3.54 11.63 -16.36
C THR A 91 3.74 12.34 -15.03
N GLN A 92 2.65 12.80 -14.41
CA GLN A 92 2.70 13.30 -13.05
C GLN A 92 2.84 12.11 -12.10
N ILE A 93 4.02 11.96 -11.51
CA ILE A 93 4.25 10.99 -10.45
C ILE A 93 3.61 11.58 -9.19
N ALA A 94 2.39 11.15 -8.87
CA ALA A 94 1.73 11.55 -7.63
C ALA A 94 2.54 11.06 -6.42
N PRO A 95 2.81 11.90 -5.41
CA PRO A 95 3.52 11.48 -4.22
C PRO A 95 2.72 10.40 -3.49
N LYS A 96 3.39 9.36 -2.99
CA LYS A 96 2.81 8.23 -2.21
C LYS A 96 1.89 8.66 -1.05
N ALA A 97 1.99 9.91 -0.60
CA ALA A 97 1.13 10.51 0.41
C ALA A 97 -0.31 10.81 -0.06
N MET A 98 -0.61 10.66 -1.36
CA MET A 98 -1.92 10.93 -1.96
C MET A 98 -2.69 9.65 -2.34
N LEU A 99 -2.26 8.49 -1.82
CA LEU A 99 -3.06 7.26 -1.89
C LEU A 99 -4.10 7.28 -0.75
N PRO A 100 -5.39 6.97 -1.03
CA PRO A 100 -6.41 6.92 0.01
C PRO A 100 -6.12 5.80 1.01
N THR A 101 -5.96 6.19 2.29
CA THR A 101 -5.85 5.28 3.43
C THR A 101 -7.20 5.15 4.13
N THR A 102 -7.82 3.96 4.07
CA THR A 102 -8.98 3.61 4.91
C THR A 102 -8.52 2.88 6.17
N SER A 103 -9.07 3.28 7.33
CA SER A 103 -8.52 3.07 8.67
C SER A 103 -9.18 1.96 9.52
N SER A 104 -9.72 0.87 8.93
CA SER A 104 -10.20 -0.28 9.73
C SER A 104 -10.22 -1.63 8.98
N GLY A 105 -9.85 -2.74 9.66
CA GLY A 105 -10.16 -4.17 9.40
C GLY A 105 -8.99 -5.14 9.08
N PRO A 106 -9.19 -6.49 9.16
CA PRO A 106 -8.10 -7.50 9.06
C PRO A 106 -7.46 -7.61 7.66
N TYR A 107 -8.18 -7.18 6.62
CA TYR A 107 -7.76 -6.71 5.28
C TYR A 107 -9.07 -6.30 4.56
N PRO A 108 -9.54 -5.03 4.54
CA PRO A 108 -10.74 -4.71 3.76
C PRO A 108 -10.43 -3.75 2.63
N GLY A 109 -10.40 -4.33 1.43
CA GLY A 109 -10.56 -3.64 0.17
C GLY A 109 -12.03 -3.31 -0.06
N THR A 110 -12.26 -2.10 -0.52
CA THR A 110 -13.39 -1.74 -1.39
C THR A 110 -12.98 -0.49 -2.14
N THR A 111 -12.25 0.43 -1.47
CA THR A 111 -11.65 1.59 -2.13
C THR A 111 -10.21 1.35 -2.59
N PRO A 112 -9.25 0.80 -1.79
CA PRO A 112 -7.85 0.75 -2.24
C PRO A 112 -7.61 -0.18 -3.44
N VAL A 113 -8.28 -1.34 -3.49
CA VAL A 113 -8.13 -2.28 -4.62
C VAL A 113 -8.76 -1.71 -5.89
N LEU A 114 -9.97 -1.17 -5.78
CA LEU A 114 -10.69 -0.59 -6.91
C LEU A 114 -10.05 0.70 -7.41
N VAL A 115 -9.58 1.57 -6.51
CA VAL A 115 -8.77 2.76 -6.86
C VAL A 115 -7.50 2.33 -7.57
N ARG A 116 -6.73 1.37 -7.01
CA ARG A 116 -5.51 0.89 -7.66
C ARG A 116 -5.78 0.34 -9.05
N TYR A 117 -6.87 -0.41 -9.21
CA TYR A 117 -7.24 -0.95 -10.51
C TYR A 117 -7.70 0.14 -11.48
N ALA A 118 -8.52 1.09 -11.04
CA ALA A 118 -8.99 2.23 -11.83
C ALA A 118 -7.84 3.08 -12.38
N PHE A 119 -6.74 3.22 -11.63
CA PHE A 119 -5.52 3.92 -12.06
C PHE A 119 -4.52 3.04 -12.82
N ALA A 120 -4.60 1.71 -12.71
CA ALA A 120 -3.73 0.80 -13.46
C ALA A 120 -4.21 0.56 -14.89
N VAL A 121 -5.46 0.92 -15.17
CA VAL A 121 -6.15 0.67 -16.43
C VAL A 121 -6.55 2.01 -17.06
N ASP A 122 -6.09 2.28 -18.28
CA ASP A 122 -6.24 3.58 -18.95
C ASP A 122 -7.38 3.63 -19.99
N HIS A 123 -8.03 2.51 -20.28
CA HIS A 123 -9.13 2.48 -21.25
C HIS A 123 -10.50 2.76 -20.62
N ALA A 124 -11.46 3.10 -21.49
CA ALA A 124 -12.85 3.36 -21.14
C ALA A 124 -13.65 2.04 -21.09
N PRO A 125 -14.72 1.96 -20.28
CA PRO A 125 -15.68 0.86 -20.34
C PRO A 125 -16.17 0.59 -21.78
N GLY A 126 -16.34 -0.69 -22.11
CA GLY A 126 -16.65 -1.21 -23.44
C GLY A 126 -15.45 -1.39 -24.38
N THR A 127 -14.22 -1.06 -23.95
CA THR A 127 -13.02 -1.29 -24.76
C THR A 127 -12.52 -2.72 -24.57
N ALA A 128 -12.76 -3.60 -25.54
CA ALA A 128 -12.33 -5.01 -25.47
C ALA A 128 -10.79 -5.14 -25.50
N ILE A 129 -10.20 -5.45 -24.34
CA ILE A 129 -8.74 -5.69 -24.17
C ILE A 129 -8.43 -7.19 -24.01
N TYR A 130 -9.34 -7.93 -23.38
CA TYR A 130 -9.20 -9.34 -23.06
C TYR A 130 -10.04 -10.19 -24.01
N GLY A 131 -9.41 -11.03 -24.81
CA GLY A 131 -10.12 -11.91 -25.73
C GLY A 131 -10.97 -12.95 -24.99
N ARG A 132 -12.28 -12.96 -25.23
CA ARG A 132 -13.22 -13.93 -24.66
C ARG A 132 -13.85 -14.78 -25.76
N SER A 133 -13.47 -16.06 -25.85
CA SER A 133 -14.14 -17.02 -26.72
C SER A 133 -15.31 -17.67 -25.97
N GLY A 134 -16.53 -17.62 -26.54
CA GLY A 134 -17.70 -18.26 -25.93
C GLY A 134 -18.29 -17.52 -24.73
N ALA A 135 -18.01 -16.22 -24.60
CA ALA A 135 -18.63 -15.38 -23.58
C ALA A 135 -20.16 -15.31 -23.74
N SER A 136 -20.86 -15.28 -22.60
CA SER A 136 -22.33 -15.24 -22.56
C SER A 136 -22.80 -14.12 -21.63
N ALA A 137 -23.49 -13.12 -22.20
CA ALA A 137 -24.10 -12.05 -21.42
C ALA A 137 -25.12 -12.58 -20.40
N ALA A 138 -25.85 -13.65 -20.74
CA ALA A 138 -26.80 -14.30 -19.83
C ALA A 138 -26.11 -14.99 -18.64
N GLN A 139 -24.88 -15.48 -18.81
CA GLN A 139 -24.07 -16.01 -17.71
C GLN A 139 -23.54 -14.87 -16.84
N ALA A 140 -22.98 -13.83 -17.46
CA ALA A 140 -22.49 -12.65 -16.75
C ALA A 140 -23.60 -12.03 -15.88
N ALA A 141 -24.80 -11.84 -16.43
CA ALA A 141 -25.95 -11.31 -15.70
C ALA A 141 -26.31 -12.15 -14.47
N ARG A 142 -26.28 -13.49 -14.57
CA ARG A 142 -26.52 -14.39 -13.43
C ARG A 142 -25.42 -14.29 -12.37
N ALA A 143 -24.17 -14.16 -12.78
CA ALA A 143 -23.05 -13.98 -11.86
C ALA A 143 -23.14 -12.62 -11.15
N CYS A 144 -23.47 -11.55 -11.87
CA CYS A 144 -23.64 -10.20 -11.33
C CYS A 144 -24.79 -10.10 -10.32
N ALA A 145 -25.90 -10.82 -10.55
CA ALA A 145 -27.02 -10.86 -9.61
C ALA A 145 -26.67 -11.44 -8.22
N GLY A 146 -25.51 -12.09 -8.09
CA GLY A 146 -25.01 -12.63 -6.82
C GLY A 146 -24.30 -11.60 -5.92
N PHE A 147 -24.07 -10.38 -6.40
CA PHE A 147 -23.35 -9.33 -5.66
C PHE A 147 -24.30 -8.22 -5.21
N ALA A 148 -24.00 -7.64 -4.05
CA ALA A 148 -24.79 -6.53 -3.49
C ALA A 148 -24.52 -5.20 -4.19
N SER A 149 -23.36 -5.05 -4.83
CA SER A 149 -22.96 -3.85 -5.56
C SER A 149 -21.95 -4.16 -6.66
N ASP A 150 -21.82 -3.24 -7.62
CA ASP A 150 -20.85 -3.34 -8.73
C ASP A 150 -19.41 -3.34 -8.19
N ASN A 151 -19.15 -2.61 -7.09
CA ASN A 151 -17.86 -2.60 -6.41
C ASN A 151 -17.51 -3.98 -5.81
N ASP A 152 -18.49 -4.66 -5.23
CA ASP A 152 -18.29 -6.01 -4.68
C ASP A 152 -18.02 -7.02 -5.81
N ALA A 153 -18.76 -6.89 -6.92
CA ALA A 153 -18.57 -7.72 -8.10
C ALA A 153 -17.17 -7.53 -8.71
N GLN A 154 -16.74 -6.28 -8.91
CA GLN A 154 -15.42 -5.96 -9.43
C GLN A 154 -14.32 -6.47 -8.49
N THR A 155 -14.47 -6.28 -7.18
CA THR A 155 -13.49 -6.76 -6.20
C THR A 155 -13.38 -8.29 -6.25
N ALA A 156 -14.50 -9.00 -6.33
CA ALA A 156 -14.51 -10.46 -6.44
C ALA A 156 -13.93 -10.97 -7.77
N PHE A 157 -14.18 -10.26 -8.87
CA PHE A 157 -13.59 -10.55 -10.17
C PHE A 157 -12.06 -10.43 -10.14
N LEU A 158 -11.53 -9.34 -9.59
CA LEU A 158 -10.09 -9.14 -9.43
C LEU A 158 -9.48 -10.20 -8.48
N ALA A 159 -10.16 -10.53 -7.39
CA ALA A 159 -9.74 -11.58 -6.46
C ALA A 159 -9.71 -12.98 -7.10
N ALA A 160 -10.55 -13.22 -8.11
CA ALA A 160 -10.60 -14.46 -8.87
C ALA A 160 -9.56 -14.54 -10.01
N GLY A 161 -8.68 -13.54 -10.16
CA GLY A 161 -7.64 -13.50 -11.19
C GLY A 161 -8.01 -12.68 -12.44
N GLY A 162 -9.15 -11.97 -12.41
CA GLY A 162 -9.50 -10.98 -13.41
C GLY A 162 -8.47 -9.85 -13.48
N PRO A 163 -8.29 -9.21 -14.64
CA PRO A 163 -8.99 -9.44 -15.91
C PRO A 163 -8.38 -10.53 -16.81
N ARG A 164 -7.17 -11.01 -16.48
CA ARG A 164 -6.50 -12.06 -17.27
C ARG A 164 -7.27 -13.38 -17.27
N GLN A 165 -7.90 -13.72 -16.15
CA GLN A 165 -8.74 -14.90 -16.02
C GLN A 165 -10.16 -14.47 -15.72
N ASP A 166 -11.15 -15.13 -16.33
CA ASP A 166 -12.56 -14.93 -16.00
C ASP A 166 -13.24 -16.28 -15.82
N PRO A 167 -12.99 -16.97 -14.70
CA PRO A 167 -13.53 -18.31 -14.47
C PRO A 167 -15.05 -18.32 -14.28
N ARG A 168 -15.67 -17.17 -13.99
CA ARG A 168 -17.12 -17.04 -13.77
C ARG A 168 -17.86 -16.47 -14.98
N GLY A 169 -17.14 -16.00 -16.02
CA GLY A 169 -17.74 -15.39 -17.20
C GLY A 169 -18.44 -14.07 -16.87
N MET A 170 -17.85 -13.25 -16.00
CA MET A 170 -18.39 -11.96 -15.55
C MET A 170 -18.10 -10.80 -16.50
N ASP A 171 -17.08 -10.93 -17.35
CA ASP A 171 -16.57 -9.92 -18.29
C ASP A 171 -16.71 -10.42 -19.74
N PRO A 172 -17.95 -10.47 -20.29
CA PRO A 172 -18.21 -11.06 -21.60
C PRO A 172 -17.73 -10.21 -22.78
N ASP A 173 -17.65 -8.90 -22.60
CA ASP A 173 -17.12 -7.91 -23.55
C ASP A 173 -15.59 -7.76 -23.45
N GLY A 174 -14.99 -8.25 -22.36
CA GLY A 174 -13.54 -8.36 -22.25
C GLY A 174 -12.87 -7.02 -22.00
N ASP A 175 -13.57 -6.05 -21.44
CA ASP A 175 -13.01 -4.76 -21.07
C ASP A 175 -12.38 -4.78 -19.67
N GLY A 176 -12.60 -5.86 -18.90
CA GLY A 176 -12.06 -6.01 -17.54
C GLY A 176 -12.81 -5.20 -16.48
N PHE A 177 -14.00 -4.70 -16.79
CA PHE A 177 -14.92 -4.02 -15.89
C PHE A 177 -16.25 -4.80 -15.83
N VAL A 178 -16.55 -5.41 -14.69
CA VAL A 178 -17.69 -6.31 -14.58
C VAL A 178 -18.92 -5.64 -13.99
N CYS A 179 -20.09 -6.16 -14.36
CA CYS A 179 -21.37 -5.80 -13.73
C CYS A 179 -21.69 -4.30 -13.75
N GLY A 180 -21.19 -3.55 -14.73
CA GLY A 180 -21.43 -2.12 -14.87
C GLY A 180 -20.49 -1.23 -14.03
N TRP A 181 -19.46 -1.81 -13.42
CA TRP A 181 -18.51 -1.04 -12.62
C TRP A 181 -17.79 0.05 -13.44
N ASP A 182 -17.93 1.30 -13.00
CA ASP A 182 -17.30 2.47 -13.64
C ASP A 182 -16.03 2.91 -12.86
N PRO A 183 -14.84 2.93 -13.48
CA PRO A 183 -13.62 3.43 -12.86
C PRO A 183 -13.57 4.97 -12.71
N ALA A 184 -14.41 5.73 -13.44
CA ALA A 184 -14.32 7.19 -13.50
C ALA A 184 -14.41 7.89 -12.12
N PRO A 185 -15.35 7.54 -11.22
CA PRO A 185 -15.43 8.16 -9.90
C PRO A 185 -14.17 7.98 -9.06
N PHE A 186 -13.46 6.85 -9.24
CA PHE A 186 -12.22 6.56 -8.54
C PHE A 186 -11.03 7.38 -9.08
N ARG A 187 -11.05 7.72 -10.37
CA ARG A 187 -10.05 8.55 -11.04
C ARG A 187 -10.22 10.06 -10.76
N GLN A 188 -11.43 10.51 -10.44
CA GLN A 188 -11.74 11.93 -10.21
C GLN A 188 -11.29 12.48 -8.84
N SER A 189 -10.87 11.62 -7.92
CA SER A 189 -10.48 11.98 -6.54
C SER A 189 -9.16 12.79 -6.41
N GLN A 190 -8.73 13.50 -7.45
CA GLN A 190 -7.47 14.24 -7.52
C GLN A 190 -7.59 15.70 -8.04
N LEU A 191 -8.79 16.30 -8.05
CA LEU A 191 -8.94 17.74 -8.26
C LEU A 191 -9.00 18.50 -6.92
#